data_AF-A0A7X4C011-F1
#
_entry.id   AF-A0A7X4C011-F1
#
_cell.length_a   1.000
_cell.length_b   1.000
_cell.length_c   1.000
_cell.angle_alpha   90.00
_cell.angle_beta   90.00
_cell.angle_gamma   90.00
#
_symmetry.space_group_name_H-M   'P 1'
#
loop_
_entity.id
_entity.type
_entity.pdbx_description
1 polymer ?
#
loop_
_entity_poly.entity_id
_entity_poly.type
_entity_poly.pdbx_seq_one_letter_code
_entity_poly.pdbx_strand_id
1 'polypeptide(L)'
;MSEKNITSMSLSEALLRRGEDRTDWDRLRREEAAGIEPEADPDEGEFDESTARFVEPRRKQAISVRLDPDILEFFKADGPGYQTRMNAALRLYMNSCRERARAKEAAS
;
A
#
# COMPACT_ATOMS: atom_id res chain seq x y z
N MET A 1 21.91 16.77 14.76
CA MET A 1 22.14 15.63 15.67
C MET A 1 21.09 14.56 15.39
N SER A 2 21.55 13.32 15.19
CA SER A 2 20.80 12.05 15.16
C SER A 2 19.91 11.68 13.98
N GLU A 3 20.55 11.19 12.92
CA GLU A 3 20.05 10.06 12.13
C GLU A 3 20.19 8.79 12.96
N LYS A 4 19.24 8.51 13.86
CA LYS A 4 19.26 7.27 14.65
C LYS A 4 18.62 6.13 13.85
N ASN A 5 19.47 5.25 13.33
CA ASN A 5 19.23 3.81 13.10
C ASN A 5 17.92 3.43 12.38
N ILE A 6 17.81 3.70 11.08
CA ILE A 6 16.86 2.95 10.23
C ILE A 6 17.56 1.65 9.85
N THR A 7 17.35 0.60 10.65
CA THR A 7 17.79 -0.75 10.31
C THR A 7 16.86 -1.27 9.21
N SER A 8 17.34 -1.30 7.96
CA SER A 8 16.65 -2.02 6.88
C SER A 8 16.92 -3.51 7.07
N MET A 9 15.93 -4.24 7.57
CA MET A 9 15.93 -5.70 7.56
C MET A 9 14.93 -6.20 6.53
N SER A 10 15.22 -7.39 5.99
CA SER A 10 14.23 -8.11 5.19
C SER A 10 13.08 -8.59 6.08
N LEU A 11 11.88 -8.72 5.48
CA LEU A 11 10.70 -9.21 6.17
C LEU A 11 10.95 -10.60 6.80
N SER A 12 11.66 -11.47 6.07
CA SER A 12 12.03 -12.82 6.53
C SER A 12 12.89 -12.77 7.79
N GLU A 13 13.91 -11.92 7.82
CA GLU A 13 14.83 -11.80 8.96
C GLU A 13 14.13 -11.25 10.22
N ALA A 14 13.14 -10.38 10.05
CA ALA A 14 12.33 -9.87 11.14
C ALA A 14 11.39 -10.95 11.73
N LEU A 15 10.81 -11.80 10.89
CA LEU A 15 9.91 -12.89 11.29
C LEU A 15 10.67 -14.02 12.01
N LEU A 16 11.84 -14.40 11.48
CA LEU A 16 12.75 -15.37 12.10
C LEU A 16 13.13 -14.96 13.53
N ARG A 17 13.48 -13.69 13.72
CA ARG A 17 13.89 -13.16 15.05
C ARG A 17 12.76 -13.15 16.08
N ARG A 18 11.51 -13.01 15.64
CA ARG A 18 10.32 -13.07 16.51
C ARG A 18 9.85 -14.50 16.80
N GLY A 19 10.42 -15.51 16.15
CA GLY A 19 9.95 -16.90 16.23
C GLY A 19 8.57 -17.08 15.58
N GLU A 20 8.18 -16.16 14.70
CA GLU A 20 6.87 -16.12 14.02
C GLU A 20 6.98 -16.64 12.58
N ASP A 21 8.16 -17.09 12.15
CA ASP A 21 8.31 -17.70 10.84
C ASP A 21 7.63 -19.08 10.83
N ARG A 22 6.54 -19.17 10.06
CA ARG A 22 5.72 -20.39 9.93
C ARG A 22 6.21 -21.29 8.80
N THR A 23 7.28 -20.89 8.10
CA THR A 23 7.82 -21.61 6.95
C THR A 23 8.95 -22.54 7.39
N ASP A 24 8.81 -23.84 7.13
CA ASP A 24 9.90 -24.82 7.32
C ASP A 24 10.83 -24.81 6.10
N TRP A 25 11.84 -23.94 6.14
CA TRP A 25 12.83 -23.78 5.08
C TRP A 25 13.74 -25.01 4.88
N ASP A 26 13.97 -25.80 5.92
CA ASP A 26 14.78 -27.01 5.84
C ASP A 26 14.01 -28.14 5.16
N ARG A 27 12.69 -28.19 5.33
CA ARG A 27 11.82 -29.05 4.54
C ARG A 27 11.84 -28.66 3.07
N LEU A 28 11.63 -27.39 2.74
CA LEU A 28 11.56 -26.93 1.35
C LEU A 28 12.87 -27.22 0.58
N ARG A 29 14.02 -26.98 1.22
CA ARG A 29 15.35 -27.31 0.66
C ARG A 29 15.55 -28.81 0.42
N ARG A 30 14.98 -29.67 1.26
CA ARG A 30 15.04 -31.14 1.07
C ARG A 30 14.13 -31.60 -0.06
N GLU A 31 12.95 -31.00 -0.20
CA GLU A 31 12.02 -31.29 -1.29
C GLU A 31 12.63 -30.88 -2.64
N GLU A 32 13.26 -29.70 -2.71
CA GLU A 32 14.02 -29.24 -3.89
C GLU A 32 15.19 -30.17 -4.23
N ALA A 33 16.00 -30.56 -3.24
CA ALA A 33 17.11 -31.50 -3.45
C ALA A 33 16.65 -32.90 -3.88
N ALA A 34 15.42 -33.28 -3.54
CA ALA A 34 14.78 -34.52 -3.97
C ALA A 34 14.07 -34.40 -5.33
N GLY A 35 14.06 -33.22 -5.94
CA GLY A 35 13.41 -32.96 -7.23
C GLY A 35 11.88 -33.05 -7.17
N ILE A 36 11.28 -32.79 -6.00
CA ILE A 36 9.82 -32.77 -5.84
C ILE A 36 9.32 -31.42 -6.36
N GLU A 37 8.57 -31.44 -7.45
CA GLU A 37 7.89 -30.25 -7.95
C GLU A 37 6.59 -30.00 -7.16
N PRO A 38 6.28 -28.73 -6.84
CA PRO A 38 5.00 -28.39 -6.23
C PRO A 38 3.86 -28.70 -7.19
N GLU A 39 2.74 -29.14 -6.63
CA GLU A 39 1.51 -29.34 -7.40
C GLU A 39 1.03 -27.98 -7.94
N ALA A 40 0.61 -27.95 -9.20
CA ALA A 40 0.08 -26.73 -9.81
C ALA A 40 -1.15 -26.26 -9.03
N ASP A 41 -1.13 -25.00 -8.59
CA ASP A 41 -2.24 -24.42 -7.84
C ASP A 41 -3.39 -24.12 -8.83
N PRO A 42 -4.58 -24.75 -8.67
CA PRO A 42 -5.72 -24.49 -9.56
C PRO A 42 -6.21 -23.04 -9.49
N ASP A 43 -5.84 -22.27 -8.47
CA ASP A 43 -6.14 -20.84 -8.33
C ASP A 43 -5.04 -19.93 -8.92
N GLU A 44 -3.99 -20.50 -9.53
CA GLU A 44 -2.93 -19.76 -10.24
C GLU A 44 -3.47 -19.24 -11.59
N GLY A 45 -4.21 -18.14 -11.52
CA GLY A 45 -4.80 -17.49 -12.69
C GLY A 45 -3.76 -16.82 -13.60
N GLU A 46 -4.13 -16.61 -14.87
CA GLU A 46 -3.36 -15.79 -15.80
C GLU A 46 -3.25 -14.34 -15.29
N PHE A 47 -2.05 -13.94 -14.89
CA PHE A 47 -1.76 -12.57 -14.51
C PHE A 47 -1.52 -11.72 -15.77
N ASP A 48 -2.43 -10.81 -16.09
CA ASP A 48 -2.24 -9.87 -17.19
C ASP A 48 -1.27 -8.74 -16.78
N GLU A 49 0.01 -8.97 -17.06
CA GLU A 49 1.09 -8.01 -16.85
C GLU A 49 0.82 -6.64 -17.51
N SER A 50 0.00 -6.56 -18.56
CA SER A 50 -0.32 -5.30 -19.25
C SER A 50 -1.18 -4.34 -18.42
N THR A 51 -1.91 -4.87 -17.44
CA THR A 51 -2.72 -4.07 -16.49
C THR A 51 -1.93 -3.59 -15.28
N ALA A 52 -0.74 -4.17 -15.05
CA ALA A 52 0.09 -3.85 -13.91
C ALA A 52 0.59 -2.39 -14.01
N ARG A 53 0.13 -1.55 -13.09
CA ARG A 53 0.59 -0.16 -13.00
C ARG A 53 1.59 -0.04 -11.87
N PHE A 54 2.82 0.32 -12.20
CA PHE A 54 3.79 0.74 -11.21
C PHE A 54 3.34 2.08 -10.60
N VAL A 55 2.88 2.03 -9.34
CA VAL A 55 2.51 3.21 -8.58
C VAL A 55 3.62 3.50 -7.59
N GLU A 56 4.45 4.50 -7.87
CA GLU A 56 5.40 4.99 -6.88
C GLU A 56 4.62 5.66 -5.73
N PRO A 57 4.74 5.16 -4.47
CA PRO A 57 4.04 5.76 -3.35
C PRO A 57 4.63 7.13 -3.06
N ARG A 58 4.02 8.17 -3.62
CA ARG A 58 4.42 9.55 -3.33
C ARG A 58 4.31 9.80 -1.83
N ARG A 59 5.42 10.16 -1.20
CA ARG A 59 5.45 10.55 0.20
C ARG A 59 4.48 11.70 0.43
N LYS A 60 3.53 11.51 1.35
CA LYS A 60 2.60 12.56 1.75
C LYS A 60 3.40 13.68 2.43
N GLN A 61 3.12 14.93 2.10
CA GLN A 61 3.69 16.05 2.83
C GLN A 61 2.92 16.20 4.14
N ALA A 62 3.65 16.15 5.26
CA ALA A 62 3.08 16.38 6.58
C ALA A 62 2.95 17.89 6.80
N ILE A 63 1.74 18.41 6.61
CA ILE A 63 1.40 19.82 6.87
C ILE A 63 0.44 19.91 8.05
N SER A 64 0.54 21.01 8.81
CA SER A 64 -0.47 21.34 9.83
C SER A 64 -1.59 22.13 9.16
N VAL A 65 -2.82 21.63 9.24
CA VAL A 65 -4.02 22.28 8.71
C VAL A 65 -5.08 22.33 9.81
N ARG A 66 -5.85 23.43 9.84
CA ARG A 66 -7.02 23.54 10.72
C ARG A 66 -8.25 23.04 9.96
N LEU A 67 -9.00 22.14 10.60
CA LEU A 67 -10.22 21.56 10.08
C LEU A 67 -11.30 21.74 11.13
N ASP A 68 -12.55 21.84 10.68
CA ASP A 68 -13.69 21.91 11.60
C ASP A 68 -13.82 20.60 12.40
N PRO A 69 -14.28 20.68 13.67
CA PRO A 69 -14.34 19.52 14.55
C PRO A 69 -15.25 18.40 14.03
N ASP A 70 -16.37 18.76 13.41
CA ASP A 70 -17.36 17.85 12.84
C ASP A 70 -16.80 17.01 11.68
N ILE A 71 -16.00 17.64 10.81
CA ILE A 71 -15.30 16.96 9.72
C ILE A 71 -14.32 15.93 10.30
N LEU A 72 -13.57 16.31 11.33
CA LEU A 72 -12.63 15.40 11.98
C LEU A 72 -13.33 14.23 12.66
N GLU A 73 -14.44 14.48 13.34
CA GLU A 73 -15.26 13.44 13.98
C GLU A 73 -15.84 12.47 12.95
N PHE A 74 -16.40 12.99 11.86
CA PHE A 74 -16.93 12.17 10.76
C PHE A 74 -15.91 11.16 10.23
N PHE A 75 -14.70 11.62 9.88
CA PHE A 75 -13.69 10.70 9.34
C PHE A 75 -13.12 9.75 10.40
N LYS A 76 -13.05 10.17 11.67
CA LYS A 76 -12.57 9.35 12.80
C LYS A 76 -13.57 8.29 13.23
N ALA A 77 -14.87 8.47 12.97
CA ALA A 77 -15.91 7.51 13.35
C ALA A 77 -15.63 6.09 12.80
N ASP A 78 -15.11 6.00 11.57
CA ASP A 78 -14.72 4.74 10.91
C ASP A 78 -13.35 4.18 11.39
N GLY A 79 -12.78 4.71 12.46
CA GLY A 79 -11.57 4.18 13.10
C GLY A 79 -10.26 4.49 12.36
N PRO A 80 -9.21 3.65 12.53
CA PRO A 80 -7.88 3.92 12.01
C PRO A 80 -7.86 4.10 10.50
N GLY A 81 -6.90 4.89 10.00
CA GLY A 81 -6.80 5.22 8.57
C GLY A 81 -7.67 6.39 8.11
N TYR A 82 -8.33 7.12 9.02
CA TYR A 82 -9.16 8.28 8.70
C TYR A 82 -8.45 9.34 7.84
N GLN A 83 -7.15 9.57 8.05
CA GLN A 83 -6.36 10.50 7.24
C GLN A 83 -6.22 10.03 5.77
N THR A 84 -6.18 8.72 5.53
CA THR A 84 -6.14 8.17 4.17
C THR A 84 -7.49 8.35 3.47
N ARG A 85 -8.60 8.10 4.17
CA ARG A 85 -9.96 8.35 3.66
C ARG A 85 -10.18 9.84 3.35
N MET A 86 -9.81 10.72 4.28
CA MET A 86 -9.88 12.17 4.09
C MET A 86 -9.07 12.63 2.87
N ASN A 87 -7.84 12.13 2.72
CA ASN A 87 -7.02 12.44 1.54
C ASN A 87 -7.62 11.90 0.23
N ALA A 88 -8.30 10.74 0.25
CA ALA A 88 -9.00 10.23 -0.93
C ALA A 88 -10.16 11.14 -1.35
N ALA A 89 -10.95 11.62 -0.39
CA ALA A 89 -12.04 12.57 -0.64
C ALA A 89 -11.52 13.88 -1.27
N LEU A 90 -10.43 14.43 -0.71
CA LEU A 90 -9.79 15.63 -1.26
C LEU A 90 -9.29 15.44 -2.70
N ARG A 91 -8.77 14.25 -3.02
CA ARG A 91 -8.33 13.91 -4.39
C ARG A 91 -9.49 13.84 -5.36
N LEU A 92 -10.60 13.22 -4.96
CA LEU A 92 -11.80 13.16 -5.78
C LEU A 92 -12.30 14.57 -6.12
N TYR A 93 -12.37 15.44 -5.11
CA TYR A 93 -12.75 16.85 -5.31
C TYR A 93 -11.80 17.55 -6.27
N MET A 94 -10.48 17.44 -6.05
CA MET A 94 -9.46 18.03 -6.93
C MET A 94 -9.61 17.59 -8.39
N ASN A 95 -9.85 16.29 -8.63
CA ASN A 95 -10.03 15.76 -9.98
C ASN A 95 -11.30 16.32 -10.63
N SER A 96 -12.41 16.35 -9.91
CA SER A 96 -13.67 16.92 -10.43
C SER A 96 -13.54 18.40 -10.80
N CYS A 97 -12.82 19.19 -9.99
CA CYS A 97 -12.55 20.59 -10.29
C CYS A 97 -11.70 20.74 -11.55
N ARG A 98 -10.69 19.88 -11.73
CA ARG A 98 -9.81 19.90 -12.93
C ARG A 98 -10.58 19.54 -14.19
N GLU A 99 -11.44 18.53 -14.13
CA GLU A 99 -12.28 18.14 -15.27
C GLU A 99 -13.22 19.27 -15.68
N ARG A 100 -13.89 19.91 -14.71
CA ARG A 100 -14.75 21.07 -14.94
C ARG A 100 -13.99 22.25 -15.54
N ALA A 101 -12.77 22.51 -15.09
CA ALA A 101 -11.93 23.56 -15.63
C ALA A 101 -11.55 23.28 -17.10
N ARG A 102 -11.11 22.05 -17.40
CA ARG A 102 -10.79 21.62 -18.78
C ARG A 102 -12.01 21.70 -19.70
N ALA A 103 -13.19 21.33 -19.22
CA ALA A 103 -14.43 21.42 -20.00
C ALA A 103 -14.82 22.87 -20.32
N LYS A 104 -14.55 23.82 -19.40
CA LYS A 104 -14.77 25.26 -19.67
C LYS A 104 -13.79 25.82 -20.71
N GLU A 105 -12.53 25.40 -20.63
CA GLU A 105 -11.48 25.84 -21.56
C GLU A 105 -11.70 25.29 -22.98
N ALA A 106 -12.21 24.06 -23.12
CA ALA A 106 -12.58 23.48 -24.40
C ALA A 106 -13.87 24.06 -25.02
N ALA A 107 -14.67 24.79 -24.23
CA ALA A 107 -15.91 25.43 -24.67
C ALA A 107 -15.75 26.94 -24.97
N SER A 108 -14.54 27.48 -24.77
CA SER A 108 -14.16 28.85 -25.11
C SER A 108 -13.35 28.89 -26.40
#